data_AF-A0A0Q6TFG2-F1
#
_entry.id   AF-A0A0Q6TFG2-F1
#
_cell.length_a   1.000
_cell.length_b   1.000
_cell.length_c   1.000
_cell.angle_alpha   90.00
_cell.angle_beta   90.00
_cell.angle_gamma   90.00
#
_symmetry.space_group_name_H-M   'P 1'
#
loop_
_entity.id
_entity.type
_entity.pdbx_description
1 polymer ?
#
loop_
_entity_poly.entity_id
_entity_poly.type
_entity_poly.pdbx_seq_one_letter_code
_entity_poly.pdbx_strand_id
1 'polypeptide(L)'
;MNIKSIVNYMCAAILALLSAAATASPLYKFELSGSYTATWEMTMTVAPNDSFASQQFTIWNVVGAFENASTSKVDLTFFNSAEGGGLNIYDFAANVNLLSTDGPQLYTGTEGSPVFTTGTFALTQFQGIGQYALVVSEVASVPEPASLSLMLCGLLGAAGASCRKRRDPMA
;
A
#
# COMPACT_ATOMS: atom_id res chain seq x y z
N MET A 1 -16.83 -47.97 5.58
CA MET A 1 -16.50 -46.52 5.54
C MET A 1 -17.18 -45.92 4.31
N ASN A 2 -18.10 -44.97 4.48
CA ASN A 2 -19.04 -44.56 3.42
C ASN A 2 -18.44 -43.45 2.55
N ILE A 3 -18.45 -43.61 1.22
CA ILE A 3 -17.83 -42.67 0.24
C ILE A 3 -18.38 -41.25 0.36
N LYS A 4 -19.65 -41.11 0.77
CA LYS A 4 -20.32 -39.82 0.98
C LYS A 4 -19.69 -38.97 2.10
N SER A 5 -19.19 -39.61 3.15
CA SER A 5 -18.50 -38.90 4.25
C SER A 5 -17.14 -38.35 3.85
N ILE A 6 -16.41 -39.00 2.93
CA ILE A 6 -15.07 -38.57 2.50
C ILE A 6 -15.15 -37.31 1.61
N VAL A 7 -16.17 -37.23 0.75
CA VAL A 7 -16.40 -36.07 -0.13
C VAL A 7 -16.72 -34.81 0.68
N ASN A 8 -17.53 -34.94 1.74
CA ASN A 8 -17.91 -33.79 2.58
C ASN A 8 -16.73 -33.20 3.37
N TYR A 9 -15.79 -34.02 3.86
CA TYR A 9 -14.60 -33.49 4.56
C TYR A 9 -13.58 -32.85 3.61
N MET A 10 -13.53 -33.28 2.35
CA MET A 10 -12.66 -32.68 1.32
C MET A 10 -13.12 -31.27 0.91
N CYS A 11 -14.43 -31.04 0.77
CA CYS A 11 -14.96 -29.73 0.41
C CYS A 11 -14.72 -28.68 1.52
N ALA A 12 -14.76 -29.08 2.79
CA ALA A 12 -14.52 -28.17 3.93
C ALA A 12 -13.05 -27.72 4.03
N ALA A 13 -12.09 -28.59 3.70
CA ALA A 13 -10.66 -28.25 3.72
C ALA A 13 -10.26 -27.31 2.57
N ILE A 14 -10.93 -27.42 1.41
CA ILE A 14 -10.71 -26.53 0.26
C ILE A 14 -11.23 -25.12 0.55
N LEU A 15 -12.38 -24.98 1.22
CA LEU A 15 -12.90 -23.66 1.61
C LEU A 15 -12.06 -22.94 2.68
N ALA A 16 -11.41 -23.67 3.59
CA ALA A 16 -10.59 -23.06 4.64
C ALA A 16 -9.25 -22.51 4.11
N LEU A 17 -8.64 -23.15 3.10
CA LEU A 17 -7.35 -22.75 2.52
C LEU A 17 -7.44 -21.54 1.56
N LEU A 18 -8.64 -21.18 1.10
CA LEU A 18 -8.89 -20.00 0.26
C LEU A 18 -8.90 -18.68 1.04
N SER A 19 -8.84 -18.72 2.37
CA SER A 19 -9.00 -17.53 3.22
C SER A 19 -7.70 -16.84 3.65
N ALA A 20 -6.53 -17.43 3.34
CA ALA A 20 -5.24 -16.82 3.64
C ALA A 20 -4.72 -16.00 2.44
N ALA A 21 -5.47 -14.98 2.04
CA ALA A 21 -4.86 -13.88 1.30
C ALA A 21 -3.98 -13.13 2.31
N ALA A 22 -2.67 -13.24 2.18
CA ALA A 22 -1.78 -12.31 2.86
C ALA A 22 -2.21 -10.90 2.45
N THR A 23 -2.73 -10.10 3.39
CA THR A 23 -3.02 -8.70 3.17
C THR A 23 -1.68 -7.99 2.96
N ALA A 24 -1.24 -7.93 1.70
CA ALA A 24 -0.11 -7.10 1.31
C ALA A 24 -0.46 -5.64 1.65
N SER A 25 0.52 -4.86 2.09
CA SER A 25 0.33 -3.42 2.19
C SER A 25 -0.09 -2.89 0.82
N PRO A 26 -1.15 -2.06 0.74
CA PRO A 26 -1.38 -1.32 -0.49
C PRO A 26 -0.15 -0.44 -0.76
N LEU A 27 0.35 -0.54 -2.00
CA LEU A 27 1.34 0.37 -2.56
C LEU A 27 0.56 1.46 -3.27
N TYR A 28 0.83 2.73 -2.94
CA TYR A 28 0.20 3.87 -3.57
C TYR A 28 1.17 4.56 -4.49
N LYS A 29 0.71 4.95 -5.68
CA LYS A 29 1.41 5.82 -6.62
C LYS A 29 0.81 7.22 -6.58
N PHE A 30 1.68 8.21 -6.48
CA PHE A 30 1.36 9.62 -6.43
C PHE A 30 1.93 10.32 -7.66
N GLU A 31 1.09 11.06 -8.37
CA GLU A 31 1.49 11.85 -9.54
C GLU A 31 0.99 13.28 -9.36
N LEU A 32 1.92 14.17 -9.04
CA LEU A 32 1.67 15.60 -8.88
C LEU A 32 2.04 16.33 -10.17
N SER A 33 1.10 17.14 -10.67
CA SER A 33 1.26 17.93 -11.89
C SER A 33 0.73 19.35 -11.70
N GLY A 34 1.15 20.29 -12.56
CA GLY A 34 0.76 21.69 -12.49
C GLY A 34 1.98 22.61 -12.54
N SER A 35 2.04 23.60 -11.65
CA SER A 35 3.19 24.51 -11.54
C SER A 35 4.46 23.88 -10.94
N TYR A 36 4.36 22.64 -10.44
CA TYR A 36 5.44 21.83 -9.90
C TYR A 36 5.10 20.37 -10.19
N THR A 37 6.11 19.57 -10.54
CA THR A 37 5.92 18.16 -10.87
C THR A 37 6.66 17.24 -9.93
N ALA A 38 6.01 16.16 -9.50
CA ALA A 38 6.65 15.10 -8.73
C ALA A 38 5.93 13.76 -8.88
N THR A 39 6.68 12.68 -8.77
CA THR A 39 6.13 11.31 -8.75
C THR A 39 6.84 10.46 -7.70
N TRP A 40 6.08 9.72 -6.92
CA TRP A 40 6.63 8.79 -5.93
C TRP A 40 5.66 7.63 -5.68
N GLU A 41 6.19 6.58 -5.07
CA GLU A 41 5.42 5.43 -4.63
C GLU A 41 5.74 5.13 -3.17
N MET A 42 4.73 4.75 -2.38
CA MET A 42 4.93 4.38 -0.99
C MET A 42 3.88 3.42 -0.47
N THR A 43 4.28 2.56 0.47
CA THR A 43 3.39 1.65 1.18
C THR A 43 2.93 2.25 2.50
N MET A 44 1.67 2.03 2.87
CA MET A 44 1.15 2.49 4.18
C MET A 44 1.43 1.54 5.35
N THR A 45 2.26 0.51 5.18
CA THR A 45 2.68 -0.37 6.30
C THR A 45 3.62 0.28 7.31
N VAL A 46 4.18 1.45 7.01
CA VAL A 46 5.11 2.13 7.91
C VAL A 46 4.32 3.17 8.69
N ALA A 47 4.27 3.02 10.02
CA ALA A 47 3.80 4.10 10.88
C ALA A 47 4.61 5.37 10.53
N PRO A 48 3.97 6.55 10.38
CA PRO A 48 4.68 7.77 10.07
C PRO A 48 5.86 8.01 11.02
N ASN A 49 6.92 8.62 10.51
CA ASN A 49 8.09 8.96 11.32
C ASN A 49 7.70 9.90 12.46
N ASP A 50 6.87 10.90 12.12
CA ASP A 50 6.24 11.80 13.09
C ASP A 50 4.74 11.84 12.87
N SER A 51 3.98 11.91 13.96
CA SER A 51 2.53 12.13 13.91
C SER A 51 2.09 13.06 15.03
N PHE A 52 1.26 14.04 14.66
CA PHE A 52 0.67 15.01 15.56
C PHE A 52 -0.84 14.89 15.44
N ALA A 53 -1.45 14.36 16.50
CA ALA A 53 -2.88 14.09 16.52
C ALA A 53 -3.66 15.35 16.17
N SER A 54 -4.63 15.19 15.26
CA SER A 54 -5.47 16.29 14.79
C SER A 54 -4.72 17.42 14.09
N GLN A 55 -3.52 17.18 13.56
CA GLN A 55 -2.80 18.15 12.74
C GLN A 55 -2.24 17.54 11.46
N GLN A 56 -1.19 16.70 11.59
CA GLN A 56 -0.40 16.23 10.47
C GLN A 56 0.39 14.98 10.81
N PHE A 57 0.93 14.33 9.78
CA PHE A 57 1.99 13.35 9.93
C PHE A 57 3.08 13.56 8.88
N THR A 58 4.29 13.10 9.18
CA THR A 58 5.46 13.25 8.32
C THR A 58 6.12 11.90 8.07
N ILE A 59 6.53 11.68 6.83
CA ILE A 59 7.28 10.51 6.39
C ILE A 59 8.60 11.00 5.83
N TRP A 60 9.70 10.49 6.38
CA TRP A 60 11.04 10.92 6.02
C TRP A 60 11.61 10.10 4.86
N ASN A 61 12.49 10.71 4.08
CA ASN A 61 13.29 10.05 3.07
C ASN A 61 12.48 9.27 2.00
N VAL A 62 11.32 9.81 1.61
CA VAL A 62 10.49 9.23 0.55
C VAL A 62 11.22 9.33 -0.78
N VAL A 63 11.39 8.19 -1.45
CA VAL A 63 12.09 8.09 -2.73
C VAL A 63 11.13 8.41 -3.87
N GLY A 64 11.57 9.25 -4.81
CA GLY A 64 10.77 9.63 -5.97
C GLY A 64 11.51 10.55 -6.94
N ALA A 65 10.78 11.05 -7.92
CA ALA A 65 11.21 12.14 -8.78
C ALA A 65 10.57 13.44 -8.27
N PHE A 66 11.39 14.37 -7.80
CA PHE A 66 10.95 15.65 -7.28
C PHE A 66 11.70 16.76 -8.02
N GLU A 67 10.96 17.65 -8.68
CA GLU A 67 11.54 18.77 -9.40
C GLU A 67 12.36 19.65 -8.43
N ASN A 68 13.57 20.05 -8.84
CA ASN A 68 14.51 20.87 -8.06
C ASN A 68 15.00 20.29 -6.73
N ALA A 69 14.73 19.02 -6.42
CA ALA A 69 15.33 18.35 -5.27
C ALA A 69 16.83 18.06 -5.52
N SER A 70 17.64 18.23 -4.48
CA SER A 70 19.08 17.93 -4.48
C SER A 70 19.39 16.44 -4.54
N THR A 71 18.43 15.60 -4.10
CA THR A 71 18.49 14.15 -4.17
C THR A 71 17.13 13.59 -4.59
N SER A 72 17.07 12.30 -4.92
CA SER A 72 15.79 11.59 -5.19
C SER A 72 15.01 11.26 -3.92
N LYS A 73 15.23 11.98 -2.82
CA LYS A 73 14.60 11.78 -1.51
C LYS A 73 14.14 13.09 -0.91
N VAL A 74 12.93 13.10 -0.36
CA VAL A 74 12.33 14.24 0.34
C VAL A 74 11.55 13.77 1.56
N ASP A 75 11.26 14.69 2.47
CA ASP A 75 10.32 14.47 3.55
C ASP A 75 8.94 14.97 3.11
N LEU A 76 7.92 14.13 3.29
CA LEU A 76 6.54 14.44 2.96
C LEU A 76 5.72 14.63 4.22
N THR A 77 5.05 15.77 4.34
CA THR A 77 4.09 16.02 5.43
C THR A 77 2.69 16.14 4.84
N PHE A 78 1.72 15.46 5.46
CA PHE A 78 0.33 15.50 5.04
C PHE A 78 -0.52 16.11 6.15
N PHE A 79 -1.26 17.16 5.82
CA PHE A 79 -2.08 17.89 6.78
C PHE A 79 -3.51 17.36 6.77
N ASN A 80 -4.15 17.38 7.93
CA ASN A 80 -5.58 17.11 7.98
C ASN A 80 -6.40 18.33 7.54
N SER A 81 -7.70 18.14 7.44
CA SER A 81 -8.63 19.20 7.02
C SER A 81 -8.74 20.38 8.00
N ALA A 82 -8.41 20.20 9.29
CA ALA A 82 -8.40 21.29 10.26
C ALA A 82 -7.21 22.24 10.06
N GLU A 83 -6.11 21.73 9.53
CA GLU A 83 -4.90 22.49 9.17
C GLU A 83 -4.90 22.96 7.70
N GLY A 84 -6.03 22.86 6.99
CA GLY A 84 -6.14 23.28 5.59
C GLY A 84 -5.87 22.20 4.54
N GLY A 85 -5.53 20.99 4.96
CA GLY A 85 -5.31 19.81 4.11
C GLY A 85 -4.09 19.91 3.20
N GLY A 86 -4.06 19.12 2.13
CA GLY A 86 -2.93 19.10 1.19
C GLY A 86 -1.67 18.44 1.76
N LEU A 87 -0.52 18.87 1.25
CA LEU A 87 0.79 18.32 1.61
C LEU A 87 1.93 19.34 1.51
N ASN A 88 3.05 18.99 2.14
CA ASN A 88 4.31 19.70 2.06
C ASN A 88 5.45 18.74 1.63
N ILE A 89 6.28 19.20 0.69
CA ILE A 89 7.45 18.52 0.16
C ILE A 89 8.69 19.30 0.59
N TYR A 90 9.52 18.68 1.41
CA TYR A 90 10.71 19.31 1.97
C TYR A 90 11.97 18.52 1.59
N ASP A 91 12.92 19.19 0.95
CA ASP A 91 14.24 18.63 0.70
C ASP A 91 15.13 18.87 1.93
N PHE A 92 15.22 17.84 2.77
CA PHE A 92 16.05 17.88 3.97
C PHE A 92 17.54 18.01 3.66
N ALA A 93 18.02 17.42 2.57
CA ALA A 93 19.45 17.45 2.22
C ALA A 93 19.90 18.86 1.78
N ALA A 94 19.03 19.59 1.08
CA ALA A 94 19.27 20.99 0.70
C ALA A 94 18.77 22.00 1.74
N ASN A 95 18.00 21.56 2.74
CA ASN A 95 17.29 22.43 3.70
C ASN A 95 16.37 23.44 2.99
N VAL A 96 15.61 22.98 2.00
CA VAL A 96 14.73 23.82 1.16
C VAL A 96 13.31 23.26 1.14
N ASN A 97 12.33 24.16 1.28
CA ASN A 97 10.94 23.85 1.00
C ASN A 97 10.70 23.85 -0.52
N LEU A 98 10.36 22.70 -1.09
CA LEU A 98 10.12 22.59 -2.53
C LEU A 98 8.69 22.99 -2.87
N LEU A 99 7.74 22.57 -2.04
CA LEU A 99 6.32 22.86 -2.24
C LEU A 99 5.55 22.74 -0.93
N SER A 100 4.67 23.71 -0.67
CA SER A 100 3.62 23.62 0.34
C SER A 100 2.26 23.89 -0.33
N THR A 101 1.28 23.05 -0.05
CA THR A 101 -0.06 23.14 -0.65
C THR A 101 -1.17 23.13 0.39
N ASP A 102 -2.27 23.81 0.05
CA ASP A 102 -3.58 23.67 0.69
C ASP A 102 -4.50 22.80 -0.19
N GLY A 103 -5.54 22.23 0.41
CA GLY A 103 -6.55 21.50 -0.34
C GLY A 103 -7.36 20.50 0.50
N PRO A 104 -7.99 19.49 -0.12
CA PRO A 104 -8.62 18.42 0.62
C PRO A 104 -7.59 17.61 1.44
N GLN A 105 -8.05 17.02 2.54
CA GLN A 105 -7.28 16.03 3.27
C GLN A 105 -7.08 14.77 2.42
N LEU A 106 -5.84 14.30 2.31
CA LEU A 106 -5.43 13.23 1.39
C LEU A 106 -5.51 11.82 2.00
N TYR A 107 -5.99 11.71 3.22
CA TYR A 107 -6.02 10.47 3.98
C TYR A 107 -7.23 10.42 4.92
N THR A 108 -7.58 9.20 5.33
CA THR A 108 -8.52 8.91 6.41
C THR A 108 -7.77 8.21 7.55
N GLY A 109 -8.47 7.89 8.65
CA GLY A 109 -7.85 7.34 9.84
C GLY A 109 -7.22 8.42 10.72
N THR A 110 -6.25 8.02 11.55
CA THR A 110 -5.53 8.93 12.46
C THR A 110 -4.15 9.24 11.92
N GLU A 111 -3.53 10.32 12.37
CA GLU A 111 -2.17 10.68 11.97
C GLU A 111 -1.13 9.61 12.35
N GLY A 112 -1.41 8.76 13.36
CA GLY A 112 -0.54 7.63 13.71
C GLY A 112 -0.78 6.35 12.90
N SER A 113 -1.91 6.27 12.19
CA SER A 113 -2.25 5.14 11.30
C SER A 113 -3.10 5.65 10.12
N PRO A 114 -2.52 6.49 9.24
CA PRO A 114 -3.24 7.08 8.13
C PRO A 114 -3.53 6.04 7.04
N VAL A 115 -4.59 6.28 6.26
CA VAL A 115 -4.92 5.51 5.05
C VAL A 115 -5.15 6.49 3.92
N PHE A 116 -4.31 6.47 2.87
CA PHE A 116 -4.45 7.41 1.76
C PHE A 116 -5.77 7.22 1.01
N THR A 117 -6.38 8.34 0.63
CA THR A 117 -7.56 8.35 -0.20
C THR A 117 -7.12 8.34 -1.66
N THR A 118 -7.61 7.39 -2.44
CA THR A 118 -7.35 7.34 -3.89
C THR A 118 -8.26 8.33 -4.63
N GLY A 119 -7.77 8.92 -5.70
CA GLY A 119 -8.52 9.86 -6.52
C GLY A 119 -7.65 10.95 -7.12
N THR A 120 -8.30 11.97 -7.68
CA THR A 120 -7.64 13.17 -8.18
C THR A 120 -8.01 14.34 -7.28
N PHE A 121 -7.01 15.01 -6.73
CA PHE A 121 -7.18 16.11 -5.78
C PHE A 121 -6.65 17.40 -6.40
N ALA A 122 -7.50 18.43 -6.41
CA ALA A 122 -7.07 19.78 -6.75
C ALA A 122 -6.42 20.42 -5.52
N LEU A 123 -5.19 20.89 -5.68
CA LEU A 123 -4.41 21.54 -4.64
C LEU A 123 -4.04 22.96 -5.08
N THR A 124 -3.89 23.86 -4.12
CA THR A 124 -3.41 25.23 -4.34
C THR A 124 -2.14 25.46 -3.56
N GLN A 125 -1.27 26.34 -4.05
CA GLN A 125 -0.06 26.70 -3.34
C GLN A 125 -0.40 27.47 -2.07
N PHE A 126 0.18 27.05 -0.93
CA PHE A 126 0.04 27.79 0.32
C PHE A 126 0.64 29.19 0.17
N GLN A 127 -0.18 30.23 0.43
CA GLN A 127 0.18 31.64 0.26
C GLN A 127 0.78 32.00 -1.12
N GLY A 128 0.43 31.23 -2.15
CA GLY A 128 0.92 31.41 -3.51
C GLY A 128 -0.19 31.41 -4.56
N ILE A 129 0.20 31.33 -5.83
CA ILE A 129 -0.72 31.29 -6.98
C ILE A 129 -0.65 29.97 -7.76
N GLY A 130 0.25 29.07 -7.36
CA GLY A 130 0.40 27.76 -8.00
C GLY A 130 -0.86 26.91 -7.87
N GLN A 131 -1.14 26.14 -8.91
CA GLN A 131 -2.25 25.17 -8.95
C GLN A 131 -1.70 23.81 -9.32
N TYR A 132 -2.23 22.77 -8.68
CA TYR A 132 -1.75 21.42 -8.84
C TYR A 132 -2.89 20.41 -8.87
N ALA A 133 -2.66 19.31 -9.58
CA ALA A 133 -3.47 18.12 -9.53
C ALA A 133 -2.61 16.97 -9.00
N LEU A 134 -3.02 16.38 -7.88
CA LEU A 134 -2.42 15.17 -7.32
C LEU A 134 -3.32 13.98 -7.65
N VAL A 135 -2.80 13.03 -8.41
CA VAL A 135 -3.45 11.74 -8.64
C VAL A 135 -2.86 10.72 -7.69
N VAL A 136 -3.71 10.09 -6.88
CA VAL A 136 -3.35 9.00 -5.97
C VAL A 136 -4.05 7.73 -6.42
N SER A 137 -3.28 6.69 -6.73
CA SER A 137 -3.80 5.40 -7.18
C SER A 137 -3.16 4.25 -6.41
N GLU A 138 -3.90 3.17 -6.23
CA GLU A 138 -3.35 1.93 -5.70
C GLU A 138 -2.67 1.14 -6.82
N VAL A 139 -1.42 0.75 -6.59
CA VAL A 139 -0.66 -0.13 -7.48
C VAL A 139 -1.07 -1.56 -7.15
N ALA A 140 -1.75 -2.22 -8.08
CA ALA A 140 -2.24 -3.57 -7.89
C ALA A 140 -1.10 -4.52 -7.49
N SER A 141 -1.21 -5.14 -6.31
CA SER A 141 -0.30 -6.20 -5.89
C SER A 141 -0.57 -7.44 -6.75
N VAL A 142 0.29 -7.70 -7.73
CA VAL A 142 0.24 -8.94 -8.49
C VAL A 142 0.61 -10.09 -7.53
N PRO A 143 -0.25 -11.11 -7.32
CA PRO A 143 0.11 -12.26 -6.51
C PRO A 143 1.37 -12.90 -7.08
N GLU A 144 2.43 -13.01 -6.27
CA GLU A 144 3.68 -13.57 -6.75
C GLU A 144 3.47 -15.02 -7.25
N PRO A 145 3.96 -15.38 -8.47
CA PRO A 145 3.80 -16.72 -9.04
C PRO A 145 4.25 -17.86 -8.12
N ALA A 146 5.19 -17.58 -7.21
CA ALA A 146 5.68 -18.52 -6.21
C ALA A 146 4.59 -18.97 -5.23
N SER A 147 3.65 -18.10 -4.87
CA SER A 147 2.54 -18.43 -3.96
C SER A 147 1.57 -19.42 -4.58
N LEU A 148 1.28 -19.26 -5.87
CA LEU A 148 0.49 -20.22 -6.66
C LEU A 148 1.23 -21.54 -6.83
N SER A 149 2.55 -21.48 -7.04
CA SER A 149 3.39 -22.67 -7.21
C SER A 149 3.48 -23.47 -5.90
N LEU A 150 3.64 -22.81 -4.75
CA LEU A 150 3.60 -23.43 -3.42
C LEU A 150 2.23 -24.04 -3.10
N MET A 151 1.14 -23.36 -3.48
CA MET A 151 -0.22 -23.93 -3.36
C MET A 151 -0.38 -25.19 -4.21
N LEU A 152 0.04 -25.14 -5.48
CA LEU A 152 0.01 -26.29 -6.39
C LEU A 152 0.88 -27.45 -5.86
N CYS A 153 2.10 -27.16 -5.42
CA CYS A 153 2.99 -28.15 -4.82
C CYS A 153 2.41 -28.75 -3.53
N GLY A 154 1.80 -27.93 -2.67
CA GLY A 154 1.14 -28.38 -1.45
C GLY A 154 -0.06 -29.30 -1.73
N LEU A 155 -0.91 -28.94 -2.69
CA LEU A 155 -2.05 -29.76 -3.11
C LEU A 155 -1.62 -31.10 -3.72
N LEU A 156 -0.61 -31.08 -4.60
CA LEU A 156 -0.08 -32.30 -5.23
C LEU A 156 0.64 -33.20 -4.21
N GLY A 157 1.38 -32.61 -3.28
CA GLY A 157 2.05 -33.33 -2.20
C GLY A 157 1.06 -34.01 -1.24
N ALA A 158 -0.01 -33.30 -0.85
CA ALA A 158 -1.07 -33.86 -0.01
C ALA A 158 -1.80 -35.02 -0.70
N ALA A 159 -2.18 -34.84 -1.98
CA ALA A 159 -2.82 -35.89 -2.78
C ALA A 159 -1.93 -37.13 -2.91
N GLY A 160 -0.64 -36.94 -3.22
CA GLY A 160 0.34 -38.02 -3.33
C GLY A 160 0.53 -38.81 -2.02
N ALA A 161 0.59 -38.11 -0.88
CA ALA A 161 0.71 -38.75 0.44
C ALA A 161 -0.53 -39.58 0.81
N SER A 162 -1.73 -39.10 0.46
CA SER A 162 -2.98 -39.84 0.70
C SER A 162 -3.16 -41.07 -0.20
N CYS A 163 -2.66 -41.05 -1.43
CA CYS A 163 -2.68 -42.22 -2.32
C CYS A 163 -1.67 -43.30 -1.90
N ARG A 164 -0.53 -42.91 -1.30
CA ARG A 164 0.51 -43.86 -0.87
C ARG A 164 0.10 -44.69 0.36
N LYS A 165 -0.75 -44.15 1.25
CA LYS A 165 -1.28 -44.88 2.41
C LYS A 165 -2.33 -45.96 2.09
N ARG A 166 -2.73 -46.13 0.82
CA ARG A 166 -3.74 -47.16 0.43
C ARG A 166 -3.14 -48.41 -0.22
N ARG A 167 -1.81 -48.56 -0.24
CA ARG A 167 -1.13 -49.76 -0.71
C ARG A 167 -0.47 -50.46 0.47
N ASP A 168 -1.27 -51.13 1.28
CA ASP A 168 -0.75 -52.25 2.08
C ASP A 168 -0.73 -53.49 1.17
N PRO A 169 0.40 -54.20 1.04
CA PRO A 169 0.46 -55.46 0.32
C PRO A 169 -0.24 -56.53 1.17
N MET A 170 -1.36 -57.06 0.68
CA MET A 170 -1.86 -58.35 1.16
C MET A 170 -0.90 -59.44 0.67
N ALA A 171 -0.20 -60.04 1.62
CA ALA A 171 0.40 -61.36 1.51
C ALA A 171 -0.65 -62.42 1.89
#